data_AF-A0A2T2RF69-F1
#
_entry.id   AF-A0A2T2RF69-F1
#
_cell.length_a   1.000
_cell.length_b   1.000
_cell.length_c   1.000
_cell.angle_alpha   90.00
_cell.angle_beta   90.00
_cell.angle_gamma   90.00
#
_symmetry.space_group_name_H-M   'P 1'
#
loop_
_entity.id
_entity.type
_entity.pdbx_description
1 polymer ?
#
loop_
_entity_poly.entity_id
_entity_poly.type
_entity_poly.pdbx_seq_one_letter_code
_entity_poly.pdbx_strand_id
1 'polypeptide(L)'
;MTQSRSVRSLAGLAAMVLLMSACGNGEPTETDASPTPTQQAETEGNQQEAETEGLVLGALLPETGDLAFLGEGMIAATEMAVADMNEAGGVLGQDVELINADEGDQAGTVREGADRLIGSGVDGIVGAASSGQSLEVLDTITGAGVLQCSGSNTSPTFTEEDEDLYFRTAPSDALQGPVLADLVAAQGHSEVGILARADDYGQGRAAAIRCRRPWPRESRRCSARRPDSARSRRCPRRGRRPR
;
A
#
# COMPACT_ATOMS: atom_id res chain seq x y z
N MET A 1 -37.58 5.86 -46.57
CA MET A 1 -37.17 4.63 -45.87
C MET A 1 -36.76 5.03 -44.45
N THR A 2 -37.62 5.58 -43.59
CA THR A 2 -38.81 5.07 -42.85
C THR A 2 -38.56 3.86 -41.94
N GLN A 3 -38.98 4.05 -40.67
CA GLN A 3 -39.13 3.16 -39.50
C GLN A 3 -37.91 3.03 -38.59
N SER A 4 -37.85 3.55 -37.35
CA SER A 4 -38.82 3.68 -36.23
C SER A 4 -39.25 2.35 -35.59
N ARG A 5 -38.68 2.04 -34.42
CA ARG A 5 -39.28 1.16 -33.42
C ARG A 5 -39.01 1.70 -32.01
N SER A 6 -40.02 2.34 -31.46
CA SER A 6 -40.24 2.54 -30.03
C SER A 6 -41.31 1.53 -29.56
N VAL A 7 -41.56 1.49 -28.24
CA VAL A 7 -42.70 0.87 -27.49
C VAL A 7 -42.35 -0.45 -26.78
N ARG A 8 -42.73 -0.75 -25.53
CA ARG A 8 -43.22 -0.07 -24.29
C ARG A 8 -43.28 -1.17 -23.19
N SER A 9 -43.03 -0.77 -21.94
CA SER A 9 -43.72 -1.11 -20.67
C SER A 9 -44.13 -2.55 -20.28
N LEU A 10 -43.85 -2.94 -19.01
CA LEU A 10 -44.78 -3.36 -17.92
C LEU A 10 -43.90 -3.91 -16.75
N ALA A 11 -43.82 -3.32 -15.56
CA ALA A 11 -44.78 -3.34 -14.43
C ALA A 11 -45.09 -4.75 -13.88
N GLY A 12 -44.64 -5.04 -12.66
CA GLY A 12 -45.02 -6.23 -11.89
C GLY A 12 -44.53 -6.16 -10.43
N LEU A 13 -45.45 -5.89 -9.51
CA LEU A 13 -45.29 -5.76 -8.06
C LEU A 13 -45.84 -7.03 -7.40
N ALA A 14 -45.13 -7.66 -6.47
CA ALA A 14 -45.72 -8.59 -5.50
C ALA A 14 -44.83 -8.75 -4.25
N ALA A 15 -45.31 -8.22 -3.14
CA ALA A 15 -44.86 -8.55 -1.80
C ALA A 15 -45.60 -9.80 -1.30
N MET A 16 -44.94 -10.67 -0.52
CA MET A 16 -45.65 -11.56 0.40
C MET A 16 -44.75 -11.96 1.59
N VAL A 17 -45.17 -11.49 2.76
CA VAL A 17 -44.69 -11.85 4.10
C VAL A 17 -45.34 -13.17 4.52
N LEU A 18 -44.61 -14.07 5.17
CA LEU A 18 -45.19 -15.09 6.07
C LEU A 18 -44.19 -15.48 7.17
N LEU A 19 -44.40 -14.87 8.34
CA LEU A 19 -43.95 -15.34 9.64
C LEU A 19 -44.87 -16.48 10.09
N MET A 20 -44.30 -17.58 10.58
CA MET A 20 -45.02 -18.60 11.35
C MET A 20 -44.29 -18.89 12.64
N SER A 21 -45.06 -18.71 13.71
CA SER A 21 -44.80 -18.96 15.12
C SER A 21 -44.93 -20.45 15.44
N ALA A 22 -44.11 -20.96 16.35
CA ALA A 22 -44.36 -22.22 17.04
C ALA A 22 -44.03 -22.06 18.54
N CYS A 23 -45.06 -22.25 19.36
CA CYS A 23 -45.11 -22.13 20.82
C CYS A 23 -44.36 -23.24 21.56
N GLY A 24 -44.02 -23.04 22.84
CA GLY A 24 -43.67 -24.18 23.70
C GLY A 24 -43.17 -24.00 25.14
N ASN A 25 -43.78 -23.12 25.95
CA ASN A 25 -44.03 -23.22 27.42
C ASN A 25 -42.94 -23.70 28.43
N GLY A 26 -42.69 -22.87 29.47
CA GLY A 26 -42.11 -23.32 30.75
C GLY A 26 -41.56 -22.18 31.63
N GLU A 27 -42.36 -21.67 32.57
CA GLU A 27 -42.01 -20.66 33.59
C GLU A 27 -41.43 -21.31 34.89
N PRO A 28 -40.89 -20.50 35.85
CA PRO A 28 -39.67 -20.83 36.60
C PRO A 28 -39.92 -21.38 38.01
N THR A 29 -38.87 -21.88 38.64
CA THR A 29 -38.83 -22.08 40.10
C THR A 29 -37.43 -21.75 40.62
N GLU A 30 -37.31 -20.64 41.35
CA GLU A 30 -36.24 -20.42 42.33
C GLU A 30 -36.57 -21.20 43.61
N THR A 31 -35.56 -21.75 44.29
CA THR A 31 -35.35 -21.63 45.77
C THR A 31 -34.17 -22.52 46.24
N ASP A 32 -33.24 -21.82 46.89
CA ASP A 32 -32.32 -22.18 48.00
C ASP A 32 -31.02 -22.97 47.85
N ALA A 33 -30.11 -22.59 48.77
CA ALA A 33 -28.68 -22.75 48.76
C ALA A 33 -28.13 -23.84 49.71
N SER A 34 -26.95 -24.38 49.30
CA SER A 34 -25.80 -24.89 50.09
C SER A 34 -25.87 -26.24 50.86
N PRO A 35 -24.72 -26.91 51.16
CA PRO A 35 -23.43 -27.00 50.43
C PRO A 35 -22.77 -28.42 50.35
N THR A 36 -21.89 -28.62 49.34
CA THR A 36 -20.60 -29.39 49.27
C THR A 36 -20.58 -30.93 49.52
N PRO A 37 -19.94 -31.76 48.64
CA PRO A 37 -18.47 -31.90 48.62
C PRO A 37 -17.79 -31.69 47.26
N THR A 38 -16.64 -31.03 47.36
CA THR A 38 -15.57 -30.80 46.39
C THR A 38 -15.21 -32.03 45.56
N GLN A 39 -15.34 -31.92 44.24
CA GLN A 39 -14.62 -32.75 43.28
C GLN A 39 -13.65 -31.83 42.53
N GLN A 40 -12.35 -32.11 42.71
CA GLN A 40 -11.28 -31.46 41.98
C GLN A 40 -11.43 -31.84 40.50
N ALA A 41 -11.94 -30.92 39.70
CA ALA A 41 -11.80 -30.99 38.26
C ALA A 41 -10.40 -30.49 37.92
N GLU A 42 -9.58 -31.40 37.41
CA GLU A 42 -8.34 -31.09 36.73
C GLU A 42 -8.68 -30.07 35.63
N THR A 43 -8.14 -28.86 35.77
CA THR A 43 -8.23 -27.84 34.73
C THR A 43 -7.26 -28.29 33.63
N GLU A 44 -7.75 -29.14 32.73
CA GLU A 44 -7.20 -29.23 31.39
C GLU A 44 -7.26 -27.81 30.83
N GLY A 45 -6.09 -27.18 30.75
CA GLY A 45 -5.95 -25.88 30.12
C GLY A 45 -6.51 -26.01 28.71
N ASN A 46 -7.68 -25.42 28.49
CA ASN A 46 -8.20 -25.15 27.17
C ASN A 46 -7.16 -24.25 26.49
N GLN A 47 -6.21 -24.87 25.81
CA GLN A 47 -5.44 -24.21 24.77
C GLN A 47 -6.45 -23.93 23.68
N GLN A 48 -7.15 -22.82 23.85
CA GLN A 48 -7.86 -22.18 22.77
C GLN A 48 -6.76 -21.80 21.78
N GLU A 49 -6.50 -22.68 20.81
CA GLU A 49 -5.84 -22.33 19.58
C GLU A 49 -6.54 -21.05 19.11
N ALA A 50 -5.79 -19.96 19.03
CA ALA A 50 -6.31 -18.74 18.43
C ALA A 50 -6.79 -19.15 17.04
N GLU A 51 -8.11 -19.13 16.80
CA GLU A 51 -8.63 -19.27 15.46
C GLU A 51 -7.91 -18.22 14.62
N THR A 52 -7.05 -18.71 13.74
CA THR A 52 -6.15 -17.85 13.01
C THR A 52 -6.96 -17.26 11.88
N GLU A 53 -7.35 -15.99 12.01
CA GLU A 53 -8.00 -15.26 10.92
C GLU A 53 -7.07 -15.28 9.70
N GLY A 54 -7.64 -15.58 8.53
CA GLY A 54 -6.88 -15.67 7.27
C GLY A 54 -6.30 -14.32 6.88
N LEU A 55 -5.13 -14.33 6.24
CA LEU A 55 -4.47 -13.11 5.78
C LEU A 55 -5.27 -12.44 4.66
N VAL A 56 -5.60 -11.17 4.81
CA VAL A 56 -6.29 -10.36 3.79
C VAL A 56 -5.34 -9.31 3.25
N LEU A 57 -5.05 -9.36 1.95
CA LEU A 57 -4.22 -8.39 1.26
C LEU A 57 -5.05 -7.46 0.38
N GLY A 58 -4.68 -6.19 0.35
CA GLY A 58 -5.15 -5.22 -0.63
C GLY A 58 -4.17 -5.08 -1.79
N ALA A 59 -4.67 -4.93 -3.01
CA ALA A 59 -3.89 -4.48 -4.16
C ALA A 59 -4.43 -3.13 -4.61
N LEU A 60 -3.64 -2.08 -4.41
CA LEU A 60 -3.94 -0.72 -4.88
C LEU A 60 -3.07 -0.47 -6.11
N LEU A 61 -3.57 -0.80 -7.29
CA LEU A 61 -2.78 -0.85 -8.53
C LEU A 61 -3.49 -0.07 -9.64
N PRO A 62 -2.78 0.40 -10.67
CA PRO A 62 -3.37 1.27 -11.68
C PRO A 62 -4.26 0.47 -12.65
N GLU A 63 -5.56 0.39 -12.38
CA GLU A 63 -6.54 -0.18 -13.31
C GLU A 63 -6.90 0.85 -14.39
N THR A 64 -6.93 2.12 -14.01
CA THR A 64 -7.16 3.23 -14.92
C THR A 64 -5.98 4.19 -14.99
N GLY A 65 -6.02 5.08 -15.98
CA GLY A 65 -5.10 6.20 -16.09
C GLY A 65 -3.79 5.94 -16.82
N ASP A 66 -2.83 6.85 -16.65
CA ASP A 66 -1.55 6.94 -17.35
C ASP A 66 -0.67 5.70 -17.14
N LEU A 67 -0.81 5.01 -15.99
CA LEU A 67 -0.08 3.78 -15.67
C LEU A 67 -0.88 2.49 -15.93
N ALA A 68 -2.11 2.57 -16.45
CA ALA A 68 -2.96 1.39 -16.69
C ALA A 68 -2.30 0.33 -17.58
N PHE A 69 -1.42 0.75 -18.50
CA PHE A 69 -0.66 -0.17 -19.35
C PHE A 69 0.29 -1.10 -18.57
N LEU A 70 0.67 -0.74 -17.34
CA LEU A 70 1.41 -1.60 -16.41
C LEU A 70 0.47 -2.41 -15.50
N GLY A 71 -0.72 -1.86 -15.23
CA GLY A 71 -1.69 -2.38 -14.26
C GLY A 71 -2.07 -3.83 -14.47
N GLU A 72 -2.47 -4.20 -15.69
CA GLU A 72 -2.88 -5.57 -16.03
C GLU A 72 -1.81 -6.60 -15.61
N GLY A 73 -0.53 -6.30 -15.93
CA GLY A 73 0.58 -7.17 -15.56
C GLY A 73 0.87 -7.19 -14.06
N MET A 74 0.74 -6.05 -13.38
CA MET A 74 0.95 -5.96 -11.93
C MET A 74 -0.14 -6.69 -11.14
N ILE A 75 -1.40 -6.54 -11.54
CA ILE A 75 -2.55 -7.22 -10.93
C ILE A 75 -2.43 -8.72 -11.13
N ALA A 76 -2.21 -9.17 -12.38
CA ALA A 76 -2.03 -10.59 -12.67
C ALA A 76 -0.86 -11.22 -11.90
N ALA A 77 0.26 -10.51 -11.75
CA ALA A 77 1.39 -10.98 -10.96
C ALA A 77 1.06 -11.10 -9.46
N THR A 78 0.27 -10.17 -8.92
CA THR A 78 -0.17 -10.17 -7.52
C THR A 78 -1.15 -11.32 -7.27
N GLU A 79 -2.12 -11.51 -8.16
CA GLU A 79 -3.08 -12.62 -8.11
C GLU A 79 -2.38 -13.98 -8.23
N MET A 80 -1.40 -14.10 -9.13
CA MET A 80 -0.60 -15.32 -9.27
C MET A 80 0.19 -15.63 -7.99
N ALA A 81 0.80 -14.62 -7.36
CA ALA A 81 1.52 -14.82 -6.10
C ALA A 81 0.58 -15.30 -4.98
N VAL A 82 -0.65 -14.76 -4.91
CA VAL A 82 -1.68 -15.22 -3.95
C VAL A 82 -2.12 -16.66 -4.27
N ALA A 83 -2.33 -16.98 -5.54
CA ALA A 83 -2.68 -18.34 -5.96
C ALA A 83 -1.58 -19.35 -5.57
N ASP A 84 -0.30 -19.02 -5.82
CA ASP A 84 0.84 -19.85 -5.43
C ASP A 84 0.92 -20.05 -3.92
N MET A 85 0.64 -19.01 -3.12
CA MET A 85 0.57 -19.11 -1.65
C MET A 85 -0.54 -20.06 -1.20
N ASN A 86 -1.73 -19.96 -1.80
CA ASN A 86 -2.87 -20.79 -1.43
C ASN A 86 -2.67 -22.25 -1.89
N GLU A 87 -2.10 -22.49 -3.07
CA GLU A 87 -1.72 -23.84 -3.52
C GLU A 87 -0.68 -24.48 -2.60
N ALA A 88 0.18 -23.69 -1.96
CA ALA A 88 1.15 -24.15 -0.97
C ALA A 88 0.54 -24.41 0.43
N GLY A 89 -0.78 -24.32 0.59
CA GLY A 89 -1.48 -24.54 1.86
C GLY A 89 -1.78 -23.26 2.65
N GLY A 90 -1.63 -22.10 2.01
CA GLY A 90 -2.01 -20.81 2.57
C GLY A 90 -1.05 -20.30 3.64
N VAL A 91 -1.46 -19.23 4.33
CA VAL A 91 -0.75 -18.63 5.45
C VAL A 91 -1.37 -19.12 6.75
N LEU A 92 -0.55 -19.73 7.61
CA LEU A 92 -1.01 -20.34 8.86
C LEU A 92 -2.14 -21.37 8.65
N GLY A 93 -2.15 -22.04 7.49
CA GLY A 93 -3.16 -23.04 7.13
C GLY A 93 -4.49 -22.47 6.64
N GLN A 94 -4.55 -21.18 6.34
CA GLN A 94 -5.73 -20.50 5.77
C GLN A 94 -5.36 -19.83 4.43
N ASP A 95 -6.30 -19.84 3.48
CA ASP A 95 -6.11 -19.16 2.20
C ASP A 95 -6.00 -17.64 2.41
N VAL A 96 -5.12 -17.02 1.64
CA VAL A 96 -4.98 -15.57 1.52
C VAL A 96 -6.09 -15.02 0.64
N GLU A 97 -6.79 -13.99 1.13
CA GLU A 97 -7.75 -13.22 0.34
C GLU A 97 -7.06 -12.00 -0.29
N LEU A 98 -7.44 -11.67 -1.53
CA LEU A 98 -6.94 -10.49 -2.23
C LEU A 98 -8.11 -9.57 -2.64
N ILE A 99 -8.05 -8.31 -2.22
CA ILE A 99 -9.01 -7.27 -2.58
C ILE A 99 -8.34 -6.23 -3.48
N ASN A 100 -8.85 -6.08 -4.70
CA ASN A 100 -8.34 -5.11 -5.66
C ASN A 100 -9.05 -3.74 -5.54
N ALA A 101 -8.28 -2.66 -5.71
CA ALA A 101 -8.75 -1.30 -5.85
C ALA A 101 -7.89 -0.50 -6.83
N ASP A 102 -8.53 0.41 -7.57
CA ASP A 102 -7.84 1.27 -8.54
C ASP A 102 -7.08 2.40 -7.85
N GLU A 103 -5.82 2.56 -8.22
CA GLU A 103 -5.01 3.73 -7.87
C GLU A 103 -5.36 4.96 -8.73
N GLY A 104 -5.63 4.75 -10.03
CA GLY A 104 -5.88 5.80 -11.01
C GLY A 104 -4.79 6.89 -11.10
N ASP A 105 -5.15 8.02 -11.70
CA ASP A 105 -4.26 9.19 -11.88
C ASP A 105 -4.61 10.39 -11.01
N GLN A 106 -5.76 10.32 -10.35
CA GLN A 106 -6.33 11.42 -9.61
C GLN A 106 -6.26 11.10 -8.12
N ALA A 107 -5.90 12.11 -7.31
CA ALA A 107 -5.83 11.96 -5.86
C ALA A 107 -7.16 11.43 -5.26
N GLY A 108 -8.30 11.76 -5.87
CA GLY A 108 -9.59 11.21 -5.44
C GLY A 108 -9.71 9.70 -5.60
N THR A 109 -9.24 9.15 -6.72
CA THR A 109 -9.33 7.72 -7.03
C THR A 109 -8.46 6.91 -6.07
N VAL A 110 -7.18 7.28 -5.91
CA VAL A 110 -6.29 6.56 -4.98
C VAL A 110 -6.78 6.62 -3.54
N ARG A 111 -7.33 7.76 -3.09
CA ARG A 111 -7.88 7.90 -1.74
C ARG A 111 -9.11 7.01 -1.53
N GLU A 112 -10.03 6.99 -2.49
CA GLU A 112 -11.20 6.09 -2.44
C GLU A 112 -10.77 4.62 -2.43
N GLY A 113 -9.77 4.25 -3.24
CA GLY A 113 -9.19 2.92 -3.25
C GLY A 113 -8.57 2.54 -1.91
N ALA A 114 -7.74 3.41 -1.33
CA ALA A 114 -7.13 3.20 -0.02
C ALA A 114 -8.19 3.08 1.09
N ASP A 115 -9.17 3.99 1.14
CA ASP A 115 -10.26 3.96 2.12
C ASP A 115 -11.08 2.68 2.02
N ARG A 116 -11.34 2.19 0.80
CA ARG A 116 -12.04 0.92 0.57
C ARG A 116 -11.24 -0.26 1.13
N LEU A 117 -9.93 -0.32 0.86
CA LEU A 117 -9.08 -1.40 1.34
C LEU A 117 -8.98 -1.39 2.87
N ILE A 118 -8.73 -0.22 3.47
CA ILE A 118 -8.69 -0.06 4.93
C ILE A 118 -10.05 -0.46 5.54
N GLY A 119 -11.15 0.02 4.97
CA GLY A 119 -12.50 -0.32 5.43
C GLY A 119 -12.89 -1.80 5.26
N SER A 120 -12.17 -2.53 4.40
CA SER A 120 -12.33 -3.97 4.22
C SER A 120 -11.49 -4.79 5.21
N GLY A 121 -10.68 -4.15 6.05
CA GLY A 121 -9.88 -4.81 7.08
C GLY A 121 -8.66 -5.55 6.55
N VAL A 122 -8.03 -5.05 5.48
CA VAL A 122 -6.79 -5.65 4.96
C VAL A 122 -5.63 -5.54 5.95
N ASP A 123 -4.80 -6.57 6.04
CA ASP A 123 -3.60 -6.62 6.87
C ASP A 123 -2.42 -5.85 6.25
N GLY A 124 -2.43 -5.72 4.91
CA GLY A 124 -1.40 -5.03 4.16
C GLY A 124 -1.83 -4.69 2.75
N ILE A 125 -1.21 -3.69 2.15
CA ILE A 125 -1.50 -3.19 0.82
C ILE A 125 -0.26 -3.31 -0.07
N VAL A 126 -0.43 -3.98 -1.22
CA VAL A 126 0.53 -4.00 -2.32
C VAL A 126 0.24 -2.82 -3.25
N GLY A 127 1.23 -1.97 -3.48
CA GLY A 127 1.10 -0.71 -4.22
C GLY A 127 1.13 0.51 -3.30
N ALA A 128 0.71 1.70 -3.72
CA ALA A 128 0.44 2.09 -5.09
C ALA A 128 1.69 2.02 -5.99
N ALA A 129 1.51 2.02 -7.31
CA ALA A 129 2.58 1.92 -8.28
C ALA A 129 3.25 3.27 -8.58
N SER A 130 2.48 4.36 -8.64
CA SER A 130 2.98 5.71 -8.84
C SER A 130 3.60 6.27 -7.58
N SER A 131 4.71 7.01 -7.73
CA SER A 131 5.28 7.73 -6.58
C SER A 131 4.35 8.81 -6.05
N GLY A 132 3.64 9.52 -6.93
CA GLY A 132 2.74 10.60 -6.50
C GLY A 132 1.52 10.06 -5.76
N GLN A 133 0.83 9.06 -6.34
CA GLN A 133 -0.36 8.48 -5.69
C GLN A 133 0.01 7.72 -4.42
N SER A 134 1.17 7.06 -4.37
CA SER A 134 1.62 6.41 -3.13
C SER A 134 1.89 7.41 -2.02
N LEU A 135 2.51 8.58 -2.31
CA LEU A 135 2.67 9.64 -1.31
C LEU A 135 1.33 10.25 -0.88
N GLU A 136 0.35 10.29 -1.79
CA GLU A 136 -0.98 10.83 -1.51
C GLU A 136 -1.76 10.03 -0.44
N VAL A 137 -1.53 8.72 -0.34
CA VAL A 137 -2.24 7.85 0.62
C VAL A 137 -1.35 7.26 1.70
N LEU A 138 -0.06 7.59 1.72
CA LEU A 138 0.92 7.05 2.65
C LEU A 138 0.45 7.22 4.10
N ASP A 139 0.29 8.45 4.55
CA ASP A 139 -0.14 8.79 5.91
C ASP A 139 -1.51 8.19 6.27
N THR A 140 -2.40 8.06 5.29
CA THR A 140 -3.74 7.46 5.50
C THR A 140 -3.62 5.97 5.79
N ILE A 141 -2.81 5.25 5.01
CA ILE A 141 -2.63 3.80 5.14
C ILE A 141 -1.84 3.48 6.42
N THR A 142 -0.69 4.11 6.62
CA THR A 142 0.17 3.86 7.79
C THR A 142 -0.46 4.38 9.07
N GLY A 143 -1.19 5.50 9.02
CA GLY A 143 -1.97 6.04 10.13
C GLY A 143 -3.13 5.13 10.55
N ALA A 144 -3.65 4.31 9.64
CA ALA A 144 -4.60 3.25 9.95
C ALA A 144 -3.94 1.98 10.53
N GLY A 145 -2.61 1.95 10.64
CA GLY A 145 -1.86 0.79 11.13
C GLY A 145 -1.65 -0.30 10.07
N VAL A 146 -1.96 -0.02 8.81
CA VAL A 146 -1.83 -0.97 7.70
C VAL A 146 -0.47 -0.80 7.04
N LEU A 147 0.21 -1.92 6.76
CA LEU A 147 1.48 -1.89 6.04
C LEU A 147 1.25 -1.62 4.55
N GLN A 148 2.06 -0.75 3.97
CA GLN A 148 2.11 -0.52 2.53
C GLN A 148 3.43 -1.02 1.94
N CYS A 149 3.38 -1.83 0.88
CA CYS A 149 4.55 -2.27 0.14
C CYS A 149 4.39 -2.04 -1.37
N SER A 150 5.18 -1.16 -1.95
CA SER A 150 5.14 -0.93 -3.41
C SER A 150 6.20 -1.72 -4.17
N GLY A 151 5.75 -2.32 -5.28
CA GLY A 151 6.63 -2.98 -6.26
C GLY A 151 7.26 -2.04 -7.29
N SER A 152 6.93 -0.74 -7.29
CA SER A 152 7.17 0.12 -8.46
C SER A 152 7.74 1.51 -8.14
N ASN A 153 7.27 2.18 -7.08
CA ASN A 153 7.61 3.59 -6.87
C ASN A 153 9.08 3.81 -6.45
N THR A 154 9.72 4.85 -6.98
CA THR A 154 11.18 5.06 -6.82
C THR A 154 11.55 6.42 -6.24
N SER A 155 10.58 7.30 -5.96
CA SER A 155 10.86 8.64 -5.45
C SER A 155 11.79 8.60 -4.22
N PRO A 156 12.82 9.46 -4.14
CA PRO A 156 13.66 9.57 -2.96
C PRO A 156 12.91 9.95 -1.68
N THR A 157 11.75 10.62 -1.80
CA THR A 157 10.95 11.10 -0.66
C THR A 157 10.64 9.98 0.33
N PHE A 158 10.25 8.80 -0.15
CA PHE A 158 9.96 7.62 0.69
C PHE A 158 11.14 7.11 1.54
N THR A 159 12.36 7.62 1.35
CA THR A 159 13.52 7.28 2.18
C THR A 159 13.82 8.35 3.22
N GLU A 160 13.17 9.51 3.12
CA GLU A 160 13.23 10.59 4.11
C GLU A 160 12.01 10.56 5.05
N GLU A 161 10.86 10.10 4.55
CA GLU A 161 9.65 9.79 5.32
C GLU A 161 9.84 8.40 5.96
N ASP A 162 10.46 8.35 7.15
CA ASP A 162 10.67 7.11 7.90
C ASP A 162 9.35 6.70 8.57
N GLU A 163 8.50 6.00 7.83
CA GLU A 163 7.28 5.41 8.34
C GLU A 163 7.48 3.91 8.53
N ASP A 164 7.38 3.44 9.78
CA ASP A 164 7.65 2.05 10.20
C ASP A 164 6.81 1.01 9.43
N LEU A 165 5.76 1.44 8.71
CA LEU A 165 4.80 0.63 7.98
C LEU A 165 4.88 0.78 6.46
N TYR A 166 5.88 1.50 5.92
CA TYR A 166 6.07 1.61 4.48
C TYR A 166 7.33 0.89 3.99
N PHE A 167 7.15 0.12 2.92
CA PHE A 167 8.20 -0.63 2.26
C PHE A 167 8.11 -0.49 0.74
N ARG A 168 9.22 -0.79 0.07
CA ARG A 168 9.25 -0.95 -1.39
C ARG A 168 10.33 -1.92 -1.83
N THR A 169 10.06 -2.64 -2.91
CA THR A 169 11.05 -3.53 -3.55
C THR A 169 11.82 -2.81 -4.66
N ALA A 170 11.27 -1.75 -5.23
CA ALA A 170 11.93 -0.93 -6.24
C ALA A 170 13.05 -0.07 -5.62
N PRO A 171 14.26 -0.03 -6.22
CA PRO A 171 15.36 0.75 -5.69
C PRO A 171 15.14 2.26 -5.91
N SER A 172 15.41 3.04 -4.86
CA SER A 172 15.30 4.51 -4.88
C SER A 172 16.07 5.17 -6.02
N ASP A 173 15.49 6.22 -6.62
CA ASP A 173 16.18 7.11 -7.56
C ASP A 173 17.39 7.81 -6.93
N ALA A 174 17.45 7.91 -5.59
CA ALA A 174 18.63 8.40 -4.87
C ALA A 174 19.86 7.52 -5.11
N LEU A 175 19.68 6.25 -5.46
CA LEU A 175 20.76 5.33 -5.85
C LEU A 175 21.03 5.40 -7.36
N GLN A 176 19.97 5.43 -8.17
CA GLN A 176 20.08 5.36 -9.64
C GLN A 176 20.57 6.67 -10.28
N GLY A 177 20.06 7.83 -9.81
CA GLY A 177 20.40 9.14 -10.36
C GLY A 177 21.90 9.45 -10.36
N PRO A 178 22.61 9.22 -9.24
CA PRO A 178 24.08 9.29 -9.17
C PRO A 178 24.82 8.48 -10.24
N VAL A 179 24.37 7.25 -10.51
CA VAL A 179 24.99 6.34 -11.49
C VAL A 179 24.80 6.88 -12.90
N LEU A 180 23.61 7.41 -13.22
CA LEU A 180 23.38 8.05 -14.51
C LEU A 180 24.26 9.28 -14.71
N ALA A 181 24.39 10.13 -13.68
CA ALA A 181 25.29 11.28 -13.73
C ALA A 181 26.76 10.87 -13.95
N ASP A 182 27.18 9.75 -13.37
CA ASP A 182 28.50 9.14 -13.60
C ASP A 182 28.71 8.74 -15.05
N LEU A 183 27.74 8.03 -15.61
CA LEU A 183 27.79 7.52 -16.97
C LEU A 183 27.91 8.66 -17.98
N VAL A 184 27.10 9.70 -17.82
CA VAL A 184 27.11 10.89 -18.68
C VAL A 184 28.47 11.60 -18.60
N ALA A 185 29.03 11.76 -17.40
CA ALA A 185 30.35 12.37 -17.22
C ALA A 185 31.49 11.51 -17.81
N ALA A 186 31.41 10.18 -17.66
CA ALA A 186 32.38 9.24 -18.22
C ALA A 186 32.38 9.25 -19.76
N GLN A 187 31.27 9.64 -20.39
CA GLN A 187 31.16 9.86 -21.83
C GLN A 187 31.72 11.22 -22.29
N GLY A 188 32.26 12.02 -21.37
CA GLY A 188 32.82 13.34 -21.67
C GLY A 188 31.77 14.46 -21.78
N HIS A 189 30.52 14.18 -21.41
CA HIS A 189 29.48 15.19 -21.38
C HIS A 189 29.54 16.01 -20.10
N SER A 190 29.21 17.27 -20.28
CA SER A 190 29.74 18.36 -19.47
C SER A 190 28.62 19.37 -19.15
N GLU A 191 27.72 19.54 -20.10
CA GLU A 191 26.50 20.33 -20.01
C GLU A 191 25.33 19.43 -20.39
N VAL A 192 24.31 19.38 -19.53
CA VAL A 192 23.18 18.45 -19.67
C VAL A 192 21.88 19.19 -19.40
N GLY A 193 20.92 19.09 -20.32
CA GLY A 193 19.54 19.47 -20.08
C GLY A 193 18.77 18.29 -19.47
N ILE A 194 17.99 18.55 -18.41
CA ILE A 194 17.11 17.54 -17.80
C ILE A 194 15.66 17.98 -18.01
N LEU A 195 14.92 17.22 -18.81
CA LEU A 195 13.47 17.30 -18.90
C LEU A 195 12.87 16.21 -18.01
N ALA A 196 11.95 16.60 -17.13
CA ALA A 196 11.33 15.70 -16.17
C ALA A 196 9.82 15.89 -16.16
N ARG A 197 9.12 14.81 -15.80
CA ARG A 197 7.69 14.87 -15.45
C ARG A 197 7.49 15.83 -14.28
N ALA A 198 6.39 16.57 -14.29
CA ALA A 198 6.05 17.56 -13.28
C ALA A 198 5.33 16.91 -12.08
N ASP A 199 5.92 15.85 -11.52
CA ASP A 199 5.40 15.06 -10.40
C ASP A 199 6.55 14.61 -9.48
N ASP A 200 6.22 13.94 -8.37
CA ASP A 200 7.20 13.54 -7.36
C ASP A 200 8.26 12.58 -7.89
N TYR A 201 7.88 11.70 -8.82
CA TYR A 201 8.82 10.80 -9.49
C TYR A 201 9.82 11.59 -10.35
N GLY A 202 9.32 12.42 -11.27
CA GLY A 202 10.13 13.17 -12.21
C GLY A 202 11.04 14.18 -11.52
N GLN A 203 10.49 14.92 -10.55
CA GLN A 203 11.24 15.91 -9.78
C GLN A 203 12.26 15.25 -8.86
N GLY A 204 11.89 14.18 -8.16
CA GLY A 204 12.77 13.41 -7.29
C GLY A 204 13.97 12.84 -8.05
N ARG A 205 13.72 12.19 -9.18
CA ARG A 205 14.78 11.64 -10.04
C ARG A 205 15.69 12.74 -10.62
N ALA A 206 15.11 13.83 -11.10
CA ALA A 206 15.90 14.96 -11.62
C ALA A 206 16.79 15.58 -10.53
N ALA A 207 16.28 15.70 -9.31
CA ALA A 207 17.06 16.16 -8.16
C ALA A 207 18.20 15.19 -7.82
N ALA A 208 17.95 13.88 -7.83
CA ALA A 208 18.95 12.85 -7.56
C ALA A 208 20.11 12.89 -8.57
N ILE A 209 19.82 13.06 -9.88
CA ILE A 209 20.84 13.23 -10.92
C ILE A 209 21.69 14.48 -10.66
N ARG A 210 21.06 15.61 -10.31
CA ARG A 210 21.75 16.88 -10.02
C ARG A 210 22.60 16.84 -8.75
N CYS A 211 22.25 16.01 -7.78
CA CYS A 211 22.92 15.94 -6.48
C CYS A 211 24.37 15.46 -6.61
N ARG A 212 24.63 14.58 -7.58
CA ARG A 212 25.98 14.10 -7.83
C ARG A 212 26.81 15.13 -8.59
N ARG A 213 28.05 15.31 -8.14
CA ARG A 213 28.99 16.32 -8.64
C ARG A 213 30.07 15.70 -9.53
N PRO A 214 29.83 15.46 -10.83
CA PRO A 214 30.91 15.31 -11.80
C PRO A 214 31.41 16.65 -12.35
N TRP A 215 30.66 17.76 -12.17
CA TRP A 215 30.94 19.04 -12.84
C TRP A 215 31.71 20.06 -11.97
N PRO A 216 32.67 20.84 -12.53
CA PRO A 216 33.38 21.90 -11.81
C PRO A 216 32.42 22.94 -11.21
N ARG A 217 32.77 23.39 -10.01
CA ARG A 217 31.92 24.19 -9.12
C ARG A 217 31.94 25.66 -9.52
N GLU A 218 30.85 26.19 -10.07
CA GLU A 218 30.68 27.67 -10.09
C GLU A 218 29.32 28.16 -9.58
N SER A 219 28.24 27.35 -9.51
CA SER A 219 27.03 27.88 -8.88
C SER A 219 26.08 26.84 -8.27
N ARG A 220 25.62 27.20 -7.07
CA ARG A 220 24.43 26.70 -6.33
C ARG A 220 24.61 25.46 -5.47
N ARG A 221 24.21 25.64 -4.20
CA ARG A 221 24.12 24.63 -3.14
C ARG A 221 22.86 23.82 -3.41
N CYS A 222 22.94 22.49 -3.39
CA CYS A 222 21.78 21.66 -3.05
C CYS A 222 21.42 22.00 -1.61
N SER A 223 20.59 23.03 -1.41
CA SER A 223 19.91 23.26 -0.15
C SER A 223 18.47 22.83 -0.36
N ALA A 224 18.15 21.61 0.05
CA ALA A 224 16.91 21.42 0.77
C ALA A 224 16.93 22.46 1.89
N ARG A 225 15.97 23.40 1.89
CA ARG A 225 15.81 24.35 2.99
C ARG A 225 15.45 23.51 4.22
N ARG A 226 16.43 23.28 5.09
CA ARG A 226 16.15 22.84 6.46
C ARG A 226 15.54 24.03 7.21
N PRO A 227 14.42 23.87 7.92
CA PRO A 227 14.01 24.85 8.93
C PRO A 227 15.09 24.92 10.03
N ASP A 228 15.30 26.13 10.54
CA ASP A 228 16.54 26.66 11.12
C ASP A 228 16.93 26.13 12.52
N SER A 229 16.45 24.96 12.97
CA SER A 229 16.55 24.57 14.39
C SER A 229 17.50 23.41 14.75
N ALA A 230 18.14 22.72 13.80
CA ALA A 230 18.99 21.56 14.13
C ALA A 230 20.49 21.82 13.93
N ARG A 231 21.19 22.04 15.05
CA ARG A 231 22.64 22.25 15.20
C ARG A 231 23.48 21.11 14.59
N SER A 232 24.29 21.48 13.61
CA SER A 232 25.59 20.91 13.22
C SER A 232 25.85 19.41 13.49
N ARG A 233 25.63 18.57 12.48
CA ARG A 233 26.49 17.40 12.23
C ARG A 233 27.00 17.47 10.79
N ARG A 234 28.26 17.87 10.65
CA ARG A 234 28.96 17.92 9.35
C ARG A 234 29.22 16.48 8.88
N CYS A 235 28.92 16.20 7.62
CA CYS A 235 29.35 14.99 6.93
C CYS A 235 30.90 14.88 7.01
N PRO A 236 31.48 13.73 7.42
CA PRO A 236 32.91 13.63 7.68
C PRO A 236 33.71 13.78 6.39
N ARG A 237 34.62 14.76 6.36
CA ARG A 237 35.64 14.89 5.32
C ARG A 237 36.57 13.68 5.42
N ARG A 238 36.58 12.80 4.41
CA ARG A 238 37.68 11.83 4.22
C ARG A 238 38.97 12.62 4.00
N GLY A 239 39.82 12.69 5.02
CA GLY A 239 41.15 13.27 4.95
C GLY A 239 42.07 12.41 4.10
N ARG A 240 42.73 13.02 3.11
CA ARG A 240 43.91 12.45 2.46
C ARG A 240 45.02 12.32 3.51
N ARG A 241 45.59 11.12 3.67
CA ARG A 241 46.83 10.93 4.44
C ARG A 241 48.03 11.37 3.57
N PRO A 242 49.00 12.14 4.10
CA PRO A 242 50.25 12.40 3.40
C PRO A 242 51.17 11.16 3.49
N ARG A 243 51.98 10.95 2.44
CA ARG A 243 53.21 10.15 2.50
C ARG A 243 54.35 11.06 2.92
#